data_AF-A0A1H9QRT8-F1
#
_entry.id   AF-A0A1H9QRT8-F1
#
_cell.length_a   1.000
_cell.length_b   1.000
_cell.length_c   1.000
_cell.angle_alpha   90.00
_cell.angle_beta   90.00
_cell.angle_gamma   90.00
#
_symmetry.space_group_name_H-M   'P 1'
#
loop_
_entity.id
_entity.type
_entity.pdbx_description
1 polymer ?
#
loop_
_entity_poly.entity_id
_entity_poly.type
_entity_poly.pdbx_seq_one_letter_code
_entity_poly.pdbx_strand_id
1 'polypeptide(L)' 'MTEQLGEDYARVWADQVVLGELGNRTVKEAIEAKVAFKTIWLGVWHFLELPAHDR' A
#
# COMPACT_ATOMS: atom_id res chain seq x y z
N MET A 1 10.11 -20.18 1.24
CA MET A 1 9.39 -19.48 2.33
C MET A 1 8.91 -18.08 1.93
N THR A 2 8.71 -17.83 0.62
CA THR A 2 8.24 -16.55 0.07
C THR A 2 7.36 -16.79 -1.16
N GLU A 3 6.51 -17.82 -1.13
CA GLU A 3 5.70 -18.24 -2.30
C GLU A 3 4.23 -18.52 -1.95
N GLN A 4 3.82 -18.26 -0.69
CA GLN A 4 2.46 -18.55 -0.21
C GLN A 4 1.81 -17.37 0.56
N LEU A 5 2.53 -16.25 0.72
CA LEU A 5 1.95 -14.98 1.20
C LEU A 5 1.60 -14.05 0.01
N GLY A 6 1.67 -14.55 -1.22
CA GLY A 6 1.99 -13.73 -2.41
C GLY A 6 0.88 -12.88 -3.04
N GLU A 7 -0.39 -13.04 -2.65
CA GLU A 7 -1.46 -12.20 -3.21
C GLU A 7 -2.57 -11.97 -2.20
N ASP A 8 -2.92 -13.01 -1.45
CA ASP A 8 -3.97 -12.93 -0.44
C ASP A 8 -3.56 -12.06 0.76
N TYR A 9 -2.32 -12.25 1.25
CA TYR A 9 -1.77 -11.39 2.30
C TYR A 9 -1.60 -9.94 1.84
N ALA A 10 -1.21 -9.72 0.59
CA ALA A 10 -1.12 -8.38 0.01
C ALA A 10 -2.51 -7.70 -0.08
N ARG A 11 -3.56 -8.45 -0.43
CA ARG A 11 -4.94 -7.96 -0.43
C ARG A 11 -5.44 -7.63 0.98
N VAL A 12 -5.22 -8.52 1.94
CA VAL A 12 -5.62 -8.31 3.34
C VAL A 12 -4.89 -7.10 3.91
N TRP A 13 -3.59 -6.98 3.66
CA TRP A 13 -2.81 -5.82 4.07
C TRP A 13 -3.34 -4.52 3.43
N ALA A 14 -3.66 -4.54 2.13
CA ALA A 14 -4.22 -3.39 1.42
C ALA A 14 -5.62 -2.97 1.93
N ASP A 15 -6.37 -3.88 2.54
CA ASP A 15 -7.69 -3.66 3.13
C ASP A 15 -7.63 -3.24 4.61
N GLN A 16 -6.59 -3.66 5.35
CA GLN A 16 -6.48 -3.42 6.79
C GLN A 16 -5.51 -2.30 7.19
N VAL A 17 -4.52 -1.98 6.35
CA VAL A 17 -3.50 -0.98 6.70
C VAL A 17 -3.94 0.41 6.30
N VAL A 18 -4.18 1.23 7.32
CA VAL A 18 -4.52 2.65 7.16
C VAL A 18 -3.25 3.47 7.00
N LEU A 19 -3.16 4.18 5.88
CA LEU A 19 -2.04 5.04 5.54
C LEU A 19 -2.42 6.50 5.76
N GLY A 20 -1.73 7.18 6.68
CA GLY A 20 -1.92 8.61 6.94
C GLY A 20 -1.72 9.46 5.68
N GLU A 21 -0.70 9.13 4.89
CA GLU A 21 -0.37 9.76 3.60
C GLU A 21 -1.51 9.69 2.56
N LEU A 22 -2.42 8.72 2.67
CA LEU A 22 -3.60 8.58 1.80
C LEU A 22 -4.84 9.31 2.35
N GLY A 23 -4.66 10.16 3.37
CA GLY A 23 -5.73 10.84 4.07
C GLY A 23 -6.40 9.96 5.11
N ASN A 24 -5.61 9.15 5.83
CA ASN A 24 -6.07 8.21 6.84
C ASN A 24 -7.03 7.15 6.26
N ARG A 25 -6.65 6.60 5.09
CA ARG A 25 -7.40 5.59 4.32
C ARG A 25 -6.53 4.37 4.06
N THR A 26 -7.18 3.24 3.84
CA THR A 26 -6.51 2.05 3.31
C THR A 26 -6.19 2.17 1.82
N VAL A 27 -5.34 1.28 1.32
CA VAL A 27 -5.01 1.20 -0.11
C VAL A 27 -6.26 0.95 -0.94
N LYS A 28 -7.14 0.06 -0.48
CA LYS A 28 -8.42 -0.23 -1.14
C LYS A 28 -9.32 1.00 -1.18
N GLU A 29 -9.51 1.68 -0.05
CA GLU A 29 -10.30 2.91 0.00
C GLU A 29 -9.71 4.00 -0.90
N ALA A 30 -8.39 4.10 -1.02
CA ALA A 30 -7.74 5.04 -1.93
C ALA A 30 -7.98 4.69 -3.40
N ILE A 31 -8.00 3.40 -3.77
CA ILE A 31 -8.37 2.93 -5.11
C ILE A 31 -9.84 3.28 -5.39
N GLU A 32 -10.76 3.00 -4.45
CA GLU A 32 -12.18 3.33 -4.57
C GLU A 32 -12.41 4.84 -4.69
N ALA A 33 -11.64 5.64 -3.95
CA ALA A 33 -11.62 7.10 -4.04
C ALA A 33 -10.93 7.65 -5.30
N LYS A 34 -10.49 6.78 -6.22
CA LYS A 34 -9.78 7.13 -7.46
C LYS A 34 -8.51 7.96 -7.24
N VAL A 35 -7.83 7.73 -6.12
CA VAL A 35 -6.51 8.31 -5.87
C VAL A 35 -5.53 7.77 -6.91
N ALA A 36 -4.61 8.63 -7.37
CA ALA A 36 -3.61 8.22 -8.35
C ALA A 36 -2.77 7.05 -7.83
N PHE A 37 -2.62 6.00 -8.64
CA PHE A 37 -1.83 4.81 -8.27
C PHE A 37 -0.40 5.14 -7.84
N LYS A 38 0.22 6.17 -8.42
CA LYS A 38 1.54 6.67 -7.99
C LYS A 38 1.54 7.18 -6.55
N THR A 39 0.49 7.90 -6.15
CA THR A 39 0.34 8.38 -4.77
C THR A 39 0.13 7.22 -3.81
N ILE A 40 -0.67 6.24 -4.20
CA ILE A 40 -0.91 5.02 -3.44
C ILE A 40 0.41 4.27 -3.23
N TRP A 41 1.17 4.03 -4.30
CA TRP A 41 2.47 3.37 -4.24
C TRP A 41 3.48 4.12 -3.37
N LEU A 42 3.53 5.46 -3.46
CA LEU A 42 4.40 6.28 -2.61
C LEU A 42 4.02 6.18 -1.13
N GLY A 43 2.72 6.20 -0.80
CA GLY A 43 2.26 6.04 0.57
C GLY A 43 2.59 4.67 1.14
N VAL A 44 2.42 3.61 0.34
CA VAL A 44 2.84 2.24 0.70
C VAL A 44 4.34 2.16 0.90
N TRP A 45 5.13 2.73 -0.02
CA TRP A 45 6.59 2.75 0.04
C TRP A 45 7.10 3.48 1.27
N HIS A 46 6.49 4.62 1.61
CA HIS A 46 6.85 5.41 2.79
C HIS A 46 6.55 4.64 4.08
N PHE A 47 5.39 3.98 4.14
CA PHE A 47 4.98 3.17 5.30
C PHE A 47 5.86 1.93 5.50
N LEU A 48 6.30 1.29 4.42
CA LEU A 48 7.20 0.13 4.50
C LEU A 48 8.66 0.52 4.82
N GLU A 49 8.93 1.83 5.00
CA GLU A 49 10.27 2.39 5.25
C GLU A 49 11.34 1.86 4.28
N LEU A 50 10.94 1.57 3.03
CA LEU A 50 11.83 0.94 2.07
C LEU A 50 12.92 1.94 1.66
N PRO A 51 14.20 1.55 1.71
CA PRO A 51 15.29 2.44 1.35
C PRO A 51 15.13 2.89 -0.10
N ALA A 52 15.38 4.18 -0.34
CA ALA A 52 15.15 4.86 -1.62
C ALA A 52 16.07 4.39 -2.79
N HIS A 53 16.74 3.25 -2.65
CA HIS A 53 17.76 2.79 -3.59
C HIS A 53 17.20 2.01 -4.80
N ASP A 54 15.89 1.78 -4.86
CA ASP A 54 15.24 1.02 -5.95
C ASP A 54 14.03 1.78 -6.54
N ARG A 55 14.29 3.02 -6.98
CA ARG A 55 13.27 4.00 -7.44
C ARG A 55 12.95 3.90 -8.93
#